data_AF-A0A6J4LBG3-F1
#
_entry.id   AF-A0A6J4LBG3-F1
#
_cell.length_a   1.000
_cell.length_b   1.000
_cell.length_c   1.000
_cell.angle_alpha   90.00
_cell.angle_beta   90.00
_cell.angle_gamma   90.00
#
_symmetry.space_group_name_H-M   'P 1'
#
loop_
_entity.id
_entity.type
_entity.pdbx_description
1 polymer ?
#
loop_
_entity_poly.entity_id
_entity_poly.type
_entity_poly.pdbx_seq_one_letter_code
_entity_poly.pdbx_strand_id
1 'polypeptide(L)' 'QEGANVAVFPAAGAFRRAGFVWDDNTERLLRGTALLVDEPLGDGHVVLFANEPMFRGWWRALDKLVMNAVLLGPTF' A
#
# COMPACT_ATOMS: atom_id res chain seq x y z
N GLN A 1 2.47 20.07 0.37
CA GLN A 1 3.26 18.98 0.98
C GLN A 1 3.74 18.06 -0.15
N GLU A 2 4.81 17.29 0.06
CA GLU A 2 5.28 16.30 -0.94
C GLU A 2 4.65 14.94 -0.64
N GLY A 3 4.32 14.17 -1.69
CA GLY A 3 3.73 12.85 -1.56
C GLY A 3 4.69 11.82 -0.92
N ALA A 4 4.12 10.73 -0.45
CA ALA A 4 4.87 9.69 0.24
C ALA A 4 4.42 8.27 -0.14
N ASN A 5 5.40 7.41 -0.42
CA ASN A 5 5.21 5.96 -0.46
C ASN A 5 5.18 5.42 0.99
N VAL A 6 4.00 5.46 1.61
CA VAL A 6 3.77 5.07 3.01
C VAL A 6 4.16 3.61 3.28
N ALA A 7 3.91 2.72 2.32
CA ALA A 7 4.38 1.34 2.38
C ALA A 7 4.96 0.91 1.04
N VAL A 8 6.07 0.20 1.07
CA VAL A 8 6.80 -0.29 -0.11
C VAL A 8 7.09 -1.78 0.02
N PHE A 9 7.12 -2.48 -1.10
CA PHE A 9 7.60 -3.85 -1.14
C PHE A 9 9.12 -3.91 -0.85
N PRO A 10 9.63 -4.97 -0.20
CA PRO A 10 11.05 -5.07 0.14
C PRO A 10 11.94 -4.93 -1.10
N ALA A 11 12.88 -3.99 -1.06
CA ALA A 11 13.84 -3.81 -2.15
C ALA A 11 14.88 -4.95 -2.20
N ALA A 12 15.29 -5.45 -1.03
CA ALA A 12 16.27 -6.53 -0.87
C ALA A 12 15.79 -7.57 0.16
N GLY A 13 16.44 -8.74 0.17
CA GLY A 13 16.15 -9.81 1.13
C GLY A 13 14.91 -10.64 0.78
N ALA A 14 14.39 -11.34 1.78
CA ALA A 14 13.24 -12.24 1.64
C ALA A 14 11.99 -11.47 1.19
N PHE A 15 11.44 -11.87 0.05
CA PHE A 15 10.29 -11.20 -0.56
C PHE A 15 8.99 -11.99 -0.36
N ARG A 16 9.02 -13.30 -0.59
CA ARG A 16 7.86 -14.19 -0.43
C ARG A 16 7.73 -14.68 1.01
N ARG A 17 6.62 -14.34 1.67
CA ARG A 17 6.26 -14.90 2.98
C ARG A 17 5.36 -16.14 2.90
N ALA A 18 4.35 -16.09 2.04
CA ALA A 18 3.37 -17.15 1.83
C ALA A 18 2.67 -16.95 0.47
N GLY A 19 1.78 -17.87 0.10
CA GLY A 19 0.97 -17.75 -1.12
C GLY A 19 1.72 -18.18 -2.38
N PHE A 20 1.25 -17.68 -3.53
CA PHE A 20 1.74 -18.07 -4.86
C PHE A 20 2.45 -16.89 -5.55
N VAL A 21 3.52 -17.20 -6.29
CA VAL A 21 4.24 -16.25 -7.14
C VAL A 21 4.59 -16.95 -8.45
N TRP A 22 4.76 -16.18 -9.52
CA TRP A 22 5.32 -16.68 -10.77
C TRP A 22 6.84 -16.50 -10.76
N ASP A 23 7.55 -17.53 -11.20
CA ASP A 23 9.00 -17.51 -11.39
C ASP A 23 9.38 -16.38 -12.37
N ASP A 24 10.47 -15.67 -12.05
CA ASP A 24 11.02 -14.54 -12.82
C ASP A 24 10.06 -13.37 -13.12
N ASN A 25 8.95 -13.27 -12.39
CA ASN A 25 7.93 -12.27 -12.63
C ASN A 25 7.57 -11.45 -11.37
N THR A 26 6.92 -12.06 -10.38
CA THR A 26 6.29 -11.32 -9.28
C THR A 26 7.33 -10.53 -8.47
N GLU A 27 8.43 -11.15 -8.06
CA GLU A 27 9.47 -10.44 -7.29
C GLU A 27 10.15 -9.37 -8.13
N ARG A 28 10.46 -9.67 -9.40
CA ARG A 28 11.13 -8.75 -10.31
C ARG A 28 10.30 -7.47 -10.55
N LEU A 29 8.98 -7.61 -10.67
CA LEU A 29 8.09 -6.48 -10.93
C LEU A 29 7.72 -5.69 -9.68
N LEU A 30 7.69 -6.31 -8.50
CA LEU A 30 7.22 -5.66 -7.28
C LEU A 30 8.35 -5.16 -6.37
N ARG A 31 9.61 -5.58 -6.55
CA ARG A 31 10.70 -5.10 -5.68
C ARG A 31 10.81 -3.58 -5.71
N GLY A 32 10.78 -2.97 -4.52
CA GLY A 32 10.92 -1.53 -4.33
C GLY A 32 9.73 -0.70 -4.82
N THR A 33 8.64 -1.32 -5.29
CA THR A 33 7.45 -0.57 -5.69
C THR A 33 6.58 -0.22 -4.49
N ALA A 34 5.70 0.76 -4.66
CA ALA A 34 4.77 1.18 -3.62
C ALA A 34 3.60 0.20 -3.47
N LEU A 35 3.22 -0.07 -2.23
CA LEU A 35 2.02 -0.78 -1.82
C LEU A 35 0.92 0.20 -1.38
N LEU A 36 1.31 1.29 -0.72
CA LEU A 36 0.43 2.35 -0.24
C LEU A 36 1.10 3.70 -0.49
N VAL A 37 0.36 4.62 -1.10
CA VAL A 37 0.81 5.98 -1.41
C VAL A 37 -0.18 6.98 -0.83
N ASP A 38 0.35 8.07 -0.28
CA ASP A 38 -0.40 9.27 0.06
C ASP A 38 0.11 10.43 -0.81
N GLU A 39 -0.78 11.03 -1.59
CA GLU A 39 -0.49 12.17 -2.46
C GLU A 39 -1.36 13.37 -2.07
N PRO A 40 -0.76 14.45 -1.54
CA PRO A 40 -1.45 15.72 -1.33
C PRO A 40 -2.00 16.29 -2.65
N LEU A 41 -3.28 16.65 -2.66
CA LEU A 41 -3.96 17.25 -3.81
C LEU A 41 -4.83 18.42 -3.37
N GLY A 42 -4.33 19.64 -3.61
CA GLY A 42 -4.97 20.86 -3.10
C GLY A 42 -4.98 20.86 -1.58
N ASP A 43 -6.18 21.01 -0.99
CA ASP A 43 -6.39 20.98 0.46
C ASP A 43 -6.72 19.57 0.99
N GLY A 44 -6.64 18.54 0.14
CA GLY A 44 -6.97 17.16 0.49
C GLY A 44 -5.86 16.18 0.12
N HIS A 45 -6.18 14.89 0.26
CA HIS A 45 -5.26 13.79 0.05
C HIS A 45 -5.89 12.71 -0.84
N VAL A 46 -5.09 12.15 -1.75
CA VAL A 46 -5.42 10.96 -2.52
C VAL A 46 -4.59 9.81 -2.00
N VAL A 47 -5.25 8.81 -1.42
CA VAL A 47 -4.59 7.62 -0.85
C VAL A 47 -4.80 6.43 -1.77
N LEU A 48 -3.70 5.85 -2.28
CA LEU A 48 -3.72 4.75 -3.24
C LEU A 48 -3.25 3.45 -2.59
N PHE A 49 -4.05 2.40 -2.73
CA PHE A 49 -3.70 1.04 -2.32
C PHE A 49 -3.47 0.17 -3.57
N ALA A 50 -2.35 -0.56 -3.62
CA ALA A 50 -2.06 -1.46 -4.75
C ALA A 50 -2.97 -2.71 -4.77
N ASN A 51 -3.59 -3.03 -3.63
CA ASN A 51 -4.54 -4.12 -3.47
C ASN A 51 -5.85 -3.56 -2.92
N GLU A 52 -6.96 -4.21 -3.24
CA GLU A 52 -8.26 -3.85 -2.66
C GLU A 52 -8.22 -4.02 -1.13
N PRO A 53 -8.28 -2.94 -0.34
CA PRO A 53 -7.98 -3.00 1.09
C PRO A 53 -9.10 -3.61 1.92
N MET A 54 -10.33 -3.67 1.41
CA MET A 54 -11.51 -4.20 2.10
C MET A 54 -12.10 -5.40 1.36
N PHE A 55 -11.27 -6.21 0.69
CA PHE A 55 -11.72 -7.34 -0.14
C PHE A 55 -12.71 -8.25 0.59
N ARG A 56 -13.99 -8.07 0.25
CA ARG A 56 -15.16 -8.77 0.81
C ARG A 56 -15.25 -8.71 2.35
N GLY A 57 -14.58 -7.74 3.00
CA GLY A 57 -14.50 -7.63 4.45
C GLY A 57 -13.82 -8.80 5.17
N TRP A 58 -13.16 -9.71 4.44
CA TRP A 58 -12.53 -10.90 5.03
C TRP A 58 -11.08 -10.64 5.44
N TRP A 59 -10.34 -9.92 4.62
CA TRP A 59 -8.93 -9.65 4.86
C TRP A 59 -8.74 -8.35 5.66
N ARG A 60 -8.56 -8.49 6.97
CA ARG A 60 -8.58 -7.35 7.90
C ARG A 60 -7.23 -6.60 8.06
N ALA A 61 -6.20 -7.02 7.31
CA ALA A 61 -4.84 -6.51 7.53
C ALA A 61 -4.69 -5.02 7.16
N LEU A 62 -5.49 -4.53 6.21
CA LEU A 62 -5.41 -3.16 5.70
C LEU A 62 -6.48 -2.23 6.31
N ASP A 63 -7.47 -2.75 7.03
CA ASP A 63 -8.53 -1.97 7.67
C ASP A 63 -8.03 -0.76 8.45
N LYS A 64 -7.00 -0.94 9.29
CA LYS A 64 -6.44 0.16 10.09
C LYS A 64 -5.85 1.26 9.21
N LEU A 65 -5.21 0.90 8.09
CA LEU A 65 -4.65 1.88 7.16
C LEU A 65 -5.78 2.65 6.45
N VAL A 66 -6.86 1.98 6.07
CA VAL A 66 -8.07 2.63 5.52
C VAL A 66 -8.70 3.58 6.53
N MET A 67 -8.90 3.13 7.77
CA MET A 67 -9.48 3.97 8.82
C MET A 67 -8.58 5.17 9.14
N ASN A 68 -7.27 5.01 9.15
CA ASN A 68 -6.33 6.13 9.30
C ASN A 68 -6.46 7.12 8.14
N ALA A 69 -6.53 6.64 6.89
CA ALA A 69 -6.70 7.50 5.72
C ALA A 69 -8.00 8.34 5.80
N VAL A 70 -9.10 7.73 6.24
CA VAL A 70 -10.40 8.43 6.34
C VAL A 70 -10.48 9.37 7.54
N LEU A 71 -10.02 8.92 8.71
CA LEU A 71 -10.20 9.65 9.98
C LEU A 71 -9.08 10.66 10.25
N LEU A 72 -7.85 10.34 9.88
CA LEU A 72 -6.67 11.15 10.19
C LEU A 72 -6.11 11.88 8.97
N GLY A 73 -6.32 11.36 7.75
CA GLY A 73 -5.84 11.98 6.51
C GLY A 73 -6.20 13.47 6.35
N PRO A 74 -7.43 13.92 6.68
CA PRO A 74 -7.79 15.35 6.58
C PRO A 74 -7.16 16.26 7.65
N THR A 75 -6.47 15.69 8.66
CA THR A 75 -6.01 16.42 9.85
C THR A 75 -4.51 16.73 9.83
N PHE A 76 -3.74 16.02 9.01
CA PHE A 76 -2.28 16.14 8.88
C PHE A 76 -1.91 16.51 7.43
#